data_AF-A0A957FC69-F1
#
_entry.id   AF-A0A957FC69-F1
#
_cell.length_a   1.000
_cell.length_b   1.000
_cell.length_c   1.000
_cell.angle_alpha   90.00
_cell.angle_beta   90.00
_cell.angle_gamma   90.00
#
_symmetry.space_group_name_H-M   'P 1'
#
loop_
_entity.id
_entity.type
_entity.pdbx_description
1 polymer ?
#
loop_
_entity_poly.entity_id
_entity_poly.type
_entity_poly.pdbx_seq_one_letter_code
_entity_poly.pdbx_strand_id
1 'polypeptide(L)'
;VEDISQSCNELAVLHQGKVRFRGSPRDLIAGARGKVWQITTDGARPNSGLSLVSTLQLQDGVQYRVIGEAVDGYAAQAVEPSLEDGYIWLMREKDAAAV
;
A
#
# COMPACT_ATOMS: atom_id res chain seq x y z
N VAL A 1 -12.18 -1.79 6.99
CA VAL A 1 -11.21 -2.87 7.27
C VAL A 1 -10.52 -2.69 8.64
N GLU A 2 -11.04 -1.85 9.55
CA GLU A 2 -10.41 -1.61 10.87
C GLU A 2 -10.71 -2.68 11.94
N ASP A 3 -11.79 -3.45 11.83
CA ASP A 3 -12.17 -4.43 12.87
C ASP A 3 -11.22 -5.64 12.94
N ILE A 4 -10.65 -6.06 11.80
CA ILE A 4 -9.77 -7.23 11.72
C ILE A 4 -8.39 -6.92 12.33
N SER A 5 -7.92 -5.68 12.20
CA SER A 5 -6.64 -5.24 12.78
C SER A 5 -6.62 -5.28 14.31
N GLN A 6 -7.77 -5.26 14.98
CA GLN A 6 -7.86 -5.17 16.44
C GLN A 6 -8.16 -6.50 17.14
N SER A 7 -8.68 -7.52 16.43
CA SER A 7 -9.15 -8.79 17.05
C SER A 7 -8.43 -10.05 16.54
N CYS A 8 -7.66 -9.96 15.45
CA CYS A 8 -6.93 -11.11 14.91
C CYS A 8 -5.45 -11.11 15.29
N ASN A 9 -5.01 -12.18 15.97
CA ASN A 9 -3.59 -12.41 16.25
C ASN A 9 -2.85 -13.03 15.05
N GLU A 10 -3.56 -13.70 14.15
CA GLU A 10 -2.99 -14.36 12.97
C GLU A 10 -3.93 -14.23 11.77
N LEU A 11 -3.37 -13.99 10.59
CA LEU A 11 -4.05 -14.02 9.30
C LEU A 11 -3.19 -14.77 8.28
N ALA A 12 -3.82 -15.23 7.21
CA ALA A 12 -3.14 -15.76 6.04
C ALA A 12 -3.64 -15.08 4.77
N VAL A 13 -2.72 -14.69 3.89
CA VAL A 13 -3.05 -14.19 2.55
C VAL A 13 -2.92 -15.34 1.57
N LEU A 14 -4.03 -15.68 0.90
CA LEU A 14 -4.05 -16.68 -0.15
C LEU A 14 -4.00 -16.01 -1.52
N HIS A 15 -3.20 -16.58 -2.43
CA HIS A 15 -3.18 -16.20 -3.84
C HIS A 15 -3.04 -17.47 -4.68
N GLN A 16 -3.96 -17.66 -5.64
CA GLN A 16 -3.97 -18.81 -6.55
C GLN A 16 -3.87 -20.17 -5.81
N GLY A 17 -4.66 -20.33 -4.74
CA GLY A 17 -4.70 -21.57 -3.95
C GLY A 17 -3.47 -21.82 -3.06
N LYS A 18 -2.51 -20.89 -3.00
CA LYS A 18 -1.31 -20.99 -2.15
C LYS A 18 -1.30 -19.90 -1.09
N VAL A 19 -0.86 -20.26 0.11
CA VAL A 19 -0.61 -19.29 1.18
C VAL A 19 0.65 -18.49 0.83
N ARG A 20 0.51 -17.19 0.60
CA ARG A 20 1.61 -16.27 0.26
C ARG A 20 2.22 -15.59 1.48
N PHE A 21 1.44 -15.46 2.54
CA PHE A 21 1.81 -14.90 3.83
C PHE A 21 0.97 -15.57 4.92
N ARG A 22 1.58 -15.79 6.08
CA ARG A 22 0.92 -16.21 7.31
C ARG A 22 1.65 -15.55 8.48
N GLY A 23 0.92 -14.84 9.32
CA GLY A 23 1.49 -14.05 10.42
C GLY A 23 0.47 -13.09 10.99
N SER A 24 0.89 -12.16 11.85
CA SER A 24 -0.04 -11.18 12.42
C SER A 24 -0.38 -10.07 11.40
N PRO A 25 -1.53 -9.38 11.56
CA PRO A 25 -1.81 -8.18 10.78
C PRO A 25 -0.71 -7.12 10.89
N ARG A 26 -0.06 -7.01 12.06
CA ARG A 26 1.03 -6.07 12.31
C ARG A 26 2.26 -6.39 11.46
N ASP A 27 2.57 -7.67 11.28
CA ASP A 27 3.69 -8.10 10.43
C ASP A 27 3.42 -7.79 8.96
N LEU A 28 2.18 -7.98 8.50
CA LEU A 28 1.79 -7.61 7.14
C LEU A 28 1.90 -6.10 6.91
N ILE A 29 1.42 -5.29 7.86
CA ILE A 29 1.56 -3.82 7.83
C ILE A 29 3.04 -3.40 7.81
N ALA A 30 3.86 -4.05 8.63
CA ALA A 30 5.29 -3.74 8.73
C ALA A 30 6.02 -3.93 7.39
N GLY A 31 5.57 -4.86 6.53
CA GLY A 31 6.14 -5.08 5.19
C GLY A 31 6.07 -3.86 4.27
N ALA A 32 5.06 -3.00 4.44
CA ALA A 32 4.89 -1.79 3.64
C ALA A 32 5.52 -0.53 4.27
N ARG A 33 6.11 -0.62 5.47
CA ARG A 33 6.72 0.55 6.14
C ARG A 33 7.82 1.18 5.29
N GLY A 34 7.85 2.51 5.29
CA GLY A 34 8.79 3.29 4.48
C GLY A 34 8.49 3.30 2.98
N LYS A 35 7.38 2.69 2.54
CA LYS A 35 7.01 2.61 1.12
C LYS A 35 5.64 3.19 0.81
N VAL A 36 4.98 3.83 1.78
CA VAL A 36 3.66 4.42 1.60
C VAL A 36 3.75 5.94 1.63
N TRP A 37 3.11 6.57 0.65
CA TRP A 37 3.24 7.99 0.38
C TRP A 37 1.88 8.62 0.12
N GLN A 38 1.76 9.90 0.47
CA GLN A 38 0.70 10.78 0.01
C GLN A 38 1.26 11.81 -0.97
N ILE A 39 0.61 11.94 -2.12
CA ILE A 39 0.97 12.90 -3.17
C ILE A 39 -0.26 13.74 -3.48
N THR A 40 -0.14 15.07 -3.39
CA THR A 40 -1.20 15.98 -3.83
C THR A 40 -0.83 16.57 -5.19
N THR A 41 -1.77 16.54 -6.13
CA THR A 41 -1.64 17.12 -7.47
C THR A 41 -2.86 17.97 -7.80
N ASP A 42 -2.81 18.68 -8.93
CA ASP A 42 -3.95 19.39 -9.53
C ASP A 42 -5.01 18.46 -10.18
N GLY A 43 -4.82 17.14 -10.09
CA GLY A 43 -5.70 16.12 -10.68
C GLY A 43 -4.97 15.13 -11.58
N ALA A 44 -3.71 15.39 -11.90
CA ALA A 44 -2.86 14.46 -12.62
C ALA A 44 -2.52 13.23 -11.75
N ARG A 45 -2.92 12.04 -12.20
CA ARG A 45 -2.62 10.79 -11.49
C ARG A 45 -1.11 10.46 -11.57
N PRO A 46 -0.45 10.12 -10.43
CA PRO A 46 0.92 9.62 -10.45
C PRO A 46 1.06 8.29 -11.23
N ASN A 47 2.09 8.17 -12.08
CA ASN A 47 2.28 7.00 -12.96
C ASN A 47 3.69 6.35 -12.88
N SER A 48 4.53 6.76 -11.93
CA SER A 48 5.95 6.41 -11.81
C SER A 48 6.23 5.02 -11.21
N GLY A 49 5.51 3.98 -11.65
CA GLY A 49 5.65 2.63 -11.07
C GLY A 49 5.11 2.53 -9.63
N LEU A 50 4.34 3.52 -9.20
CA LEU A 50 3.64 3.56 -7.93
C LEU A 50 2.30 2.81 -8.05
N SER A 51 1.93 2.06 -7.02
CA SER A 51 0.58 1.49 -6.94
C SER A 51 -0.32 2.44 -6.20
N LEU A 52 -1.41 2.83 -6.87
CA LEU A 52 -2.46 3.64 -6.26
C LEU A 52 -3.25 2.80 -5.26
N VAL A 53 -3.37 3.30 -4.03
CA VAL A 53 -4.19 2.71 -2.97
C VAL A 53 -5.54 3.41 -2.92
N SER A 54 -5.53 4.74 -2.77
CA SER A 54 -6.76 5.52 -2.68
C SER A 54 -6.58 6.93 -3.21
N THR A 55 -7.72 7.55 -3.53
CA THR A 55 -7.81 8.90 -4.06
C THR A 55 -8.79 9.69 -3.20
N LEU A 56 -8.40 10.89 -2.78
CA LEU A 56 -9.24 11.83 -2.05
C LEU A 56 -9.32 13.15 -2.81
N GLN A 57 -10.53 13.54 -3.18
CA GLN A 57 -10.77 14.83 -3.81
C GLN A 57 -10.72 15.93 -2.75
N LEU A 58 -9.84 16.90 -2.94
CA LEU A 58 -9.71 18.08 -2.10
C LEU A 58 -10.26 19.31 -2.84
N GLN A 59 -10.45 20.42 -2.12
CA GLN A 59 -10.85 21.69 -2.73
C GLN A 59 -9.79 22.18 -3.74
N ASP A 60 -8.51 22.04 -3.38
CA ASP A 60 -7.38 22.55 -4.17
C ASP A 60 -6.60 21.46 -4.91
N GLY A 61 -7.25 20.33 -5.24
CA GLY A 61 -6.66 19.27 -6.04
C GLY A 61 -7.06 17.87 -5.63
N VAL A 62 -6.17 16.91 -5.88
CA VAL A 62 -6.39 15.50 -5.62
C VAL A 62 -5.22 14.94 -4.83
N GLN A 63 -5.53 14.38 -3.66
CA GLN A 63 -4.56 13.63 -2.87
C GLN A 63 -4.64 12.14 -3.21
N TYR A 64 -3.51 11.56 -3.53
CA TYR A 64 -3.35 10.15 -3.80
C TYR A 64 -2.54 9.50 -2.69
N ARG A 65 -3.06 8.40 -2.13
CA ARG A 65 -2.26 7.47 -1.35
C ARG A 65 -1.68 6.43 -2.29
N VAL A 66 -0.36 6.31 -2.29
CA VAL A 66 0.37 5.44 -3.20
C VAL A 66 1.42 4.63 -2.46
N ILE A 67 1.82 3.50 -3.04
CA ILE A 67 2.88 2.65 -2.53
C ILE A 67 4.01 2.57 -3.56
N GLY A 68 5.26 2.54 -3.11
CA GLY A 68 6.46 2.31 -3.95
C GLY A 68 7.77 2.55 -3.20
N GLU A 69 8.86 2.07 -3.78
CA GLU A 69 10.23 2.24 -3.26
C GLU A 69 10.66 3.71 -3.21
N ALA A 70 10.35 4.46 -4.27
CA ALA A 70 10.71 5.87 -4.41
C ALA A 70 9.58 6.64 -5.09
N VAL A 71 9.49 7.92 -4.80
CA VAL A 71 8.47 8.87 -5.29
C VAL A 71 9.14 9.99 -6.08
N ASP A 72 10.06 9.61 -6.96
CA ASP A 72 10.82 10.54 -7.78
C ASP A 72 9.88 11.40 -8.64
N GLY A 73 10.14 12.71 -8.66
CA GLY A 73 9.36 13.67 -9.44
C GLY A 73 8.06 14.15 -8.78
N TYR A 74 7.77 13.73 -7.55
CA TYR A 74 6.58 14.19 -6.82
C TYR A 74 6.96 14.80 -5.46
N ALA A 75 6.25 15.87 -5.08
CA ALA A 75 6.22 16.31 -3.69
C ALA A 75 5.35 15.32 -2.90
N ALA A 76 6.01 14.48 -2.09
CA ALA A 76 5.38 13.36 -1.42
C ALA A 76 5.64 13.38 0.09
N GLN A 77 4.64 12.97 0.87
CA GLN A 77 4.74 12.80 2.31
C GLN A 77 4.74 11.31 2.66
N ALA A 78 5.73 10.86 3.44
CA ALA A 78 5.74 9.52 4.02
C ALA A 78 4.61 9.38 5.05
N VAL A 79 3.91 8.25 5.00
CA VAL A 79 2.79 7.96 5.90
C VAL A 79 2.87 6.55 6.46
N GLU A 80 2.34 6.36 7.67
CA GLU A 80 2.28 5.02 8.26
C GLU A 80 1.35 4.11 7.43
N PRO A 81 1.77 2.86 7.18
CA PRO A 81 0.95 1.89 6.45
C PRO A 81 -0.24 1.41 7.27
N SER A 82 -1.31 1.09 6.56
CA SER A 82 -2.48 0.36 7.01
C SER A 82 -2.40 -1.11 6.56
N LEU A 83 -3.37 -1.92 6.98
CA LEU A 83 -3.46 -3.32 6.57
C LEU A 83 -3.61 -3.48 5.05
N GLU A 84 -4.37 -2.57 4.43
CA GLU A 84 -4.56 -2.54 2.97
C GLU A 84 -3.23 -2.29 2.26
N ASP A 85 -2.38 -1.41 2.79
CA ASP A 85 -1.08 -1.12 2.18
C ASP A 85 -0.14 -2.33 2.25
N GLY A 86 -0.12 -3.00 3.42
CA GLY A 86 0.64 -4.25 3.60
C GLY A 86 0.22 -5.33 2.61
N TYR A 87 -1.08 -5.48 2.38
CA TYR A 87 -1.61 -6.41 1.39
C TYR A 87 -1.20 -6.04 -0.05
N ILE A 88 -1.38 -4.79 -0.47
CA ILE A 88 -1.03 -4.34 -1.82
C ILE A 88 0.47 -4.53 -2.06
N TRP A 89 1.32 -4.17 -1.09
CA TRP A 89 2.77 -4.36 -1.19
C TRP A 89 3.16 -5.83 -1.35
N LEU A 90 2.63 -6.72 -0.51
CA LEU A 90 2.87 -8.16 -0.57
C LEU A 90 2.53 -8.75 -1.95
N MET A 91 1.41 -8.28 -2.54
CA MET A 91 0.95 -8.75 -3.84
C MET A 91 1.85 -8.26 -4.98
N ARG A 92 2.41 -7.05 -4.86
CA ARG A 92 3.36 -6.50 -5.85
C ARG A 92 4.71 -7.20 -5.87
N GLU A 93 5.34 -7.41 -4.71
CA GLU A 93 6.68 -8.01 -4.64
C GLU A 93 6.74 -9.38 -5.29
N LYS A 94 5.65 -10.16 -5.20
CA LYS A 94 5.63 -11.54 -5.71
C LYS A 94 5.02 -11.71 -7.10
N ASP A 95 4.54 -10.64 -7.73
CA ASP A 95 4.26 -10.60 -9.17
C ASP A 95 5.53 -10.20 -9.95
N ALA A 96 6.37 -9.33 -9.37
CA ALA A 96 7.68 -8.98 -9.93
C ALA A 96 8.69 -10.15 -9.92
N ALA A 97 8.54 -11.12 -9.02
CA ALA A 97 9.38 -12.33 -8.95
C ALA A 97 8.94 -13.47 -9.89
N ALA A 98 7.91 -13.24 -10.72
CA ALA A 98 7.39 -14.23 -11.67
C ALA A 98 7.77 -13.95 -13.14
N VAL A 99 8.72 -13.02 -13.38
CA VAL A 99 9.28 -12.71 -14.71
C VAL A 99 10.73 -13.12 -14.84
#